data_AF-A0A9W6YHT1-F1
#
_entry.id   AF-A0A9W6YHT1-F1
#
_cell.length_a   1.000
_cell.length_b   1.000
_cell.length_c   1.000
_cell.angle_alpha   90.00
_cell.angle_beta   90.00
_cell.angle_gamma   90.00
#
_symmetry.space_group_name_H-M   'P 1'
#
loop_
_entity.id
_entity.type
_entity.pdbx_description
1 polymer ?
#
loop_
_entity_poly.entity_id
_entity_poly.type
_entity_poly.pdbx_seq_one_letter_code
_entity_poly.pdbx_strand_id
1 'polypeptide(L)'
;MSDQFKSYVTEVLTDRRKGHLYTLENNTTLKGMRYTHQWVNHSKNFMDPITGACTNRMEGIWEVKIKARVKSERGMLKTKVPSFLDECLWRSWFFDQNKRTTPSEYSHGLVHQY
;
A
#
# COMPACT_ATOMS: atom_id res chain seq x y z
N MET A 1 9.24 -7.30 13.38
CA MET A 1 8.36 -6.91 12.27
C MET A 1 9.08 -7.18 10.95
N SER A 2 8.41 -7.78 9.98
CA SER A 2 8.96 -7.93 8.62
C SER A 2 9.06 -6.56 7.99
N ASP A 3 10.28 -6.13 7.68
CA ASP A 3 10.59 -4.84 7.05
C ASP A 3 10.16 -4.84 5.58
N GLN A 4 8.86 -4.76 5.37
CA GLN A 4 8.24 -4.77 4.05
C GLN A 4 8.20 -3.37 3.43
N PHE A 5 8.71 -2.35 4.13
CA PHE A 5 8.85 -0.99 3.61
C PHE A 5 9.92 -0.87 2.52
N LYS A 6 10.77 -1.90 2.33
CA LYS A 6 11.62 -2.00 1.13
C LYS A 6 10.82 -1.93 -0.17
N SER A 7 9.50 -2.20 -0.18
CA SER A 7 8.69 -2.17 -1.40
C SER A 7 8.46 -0.77 -2.00
N TYR A 8 8.77 0.32 -1.29
CA TYR A 8 8.71 1.67 -1.85
C TYR A 8 10.05 2.15 -2.41
N VAL A 9 11.09 1.33 -2.27
CA VAL A 9 12.36 1.53 -2.96
C VAL A 9 12.47 0.45 -4.02
N THR A 10 12.25 0.82 -5.28
CA THR A 10 12.38 -0.14 -6.37
C THR A 10 13.85 -0.28 -6.73
N GLU A 11 14.47 -1.39 -6.35
CA GLU A 11 15.78 -1.74 -6.88
C GLU A 11 15.63 -2.26 -8.30
N VAL A 12 16.36 -1.65 -9.23
CA VAL A 12 16.43 -2.13 -10.61
C VAL A 12 17.14 -3.47 -10.63
N LEU A 13 16.42 -4.52 -11.02
CA LEU A 13 16.96 -5.89 -11.03
C LEU A 13 17.61 -6.28 -12.36
N THR A 14 17.36 -5.51 -13.41
CA THR A 14 17.72 -5.81 -14.81
C THR A 14 18.31 -4.59 -15.52
N ASP A 15 18.97 -4.78 -16.67
CA ASP A 15 19.57 -3.70 -17.49
C ASP A 15 20.84 -3.04 -16.88
N ARG A 16 21.44 -2.07 -17.60
CA ARG A 16 22.67 -1.34 -17.23
C ARG A 16 22.56 -0.55 -15.92
N ARG A 17 21.34 -0.33 -15.43
CA ARG A 17 21.06 0.37 -14.15
C ARG A 17 20.83 -0.61 -12.98
N LYS A 18 21.15 -1.90 -13.14
CA LYS A 18 21.01 -2.90 -12.08
C LYS A 18 21.65 -2.43 -10.77
N GLY A 19 20.91 -2.51 -9.67
CA GLY A 19 21.31 -2.02 -8.34
C GLY A 19 20.95 -0.56 -8.06
N HIS A 20 20.41 0.17 -9.05
CA HIS A 20 19.91 1.52 -8.81
C HIS A 20 18.60 1.46 -7.99
N LEU A 21 18.56 2.21 -6.90
CA LEU A 21 17.39 2.31 -6.02
C LEU A 21 16.53 3.51 -6.42
N TYR A 22 15.30 3.28 -6.85
CA TYR A 22 14.32 4.35 -7.03
C TYR A 22 13.54 4.58 -5.72
N THR A 23 13.83 5.67 -5.04
CA THR A 23 13.08 6.21 -3.89
C THR A 23 11.99 7.17 -4.36
N LEU A 24 11.09 7.56 -3.46
CA LEU A 24 10.06 8.57 -3.74
C LEU A 24 10.62 9.92 -4.23
N GLU A 25 11.85 10.28 -3.81
CA GLU A 25 12.49 11.55 -4.14
C GLU A 25 13.20 11.54 -5.50
N ASN A 26 13.72 10.40 -5.92
CA ASN A 26 14.49 10.27 -7.17
C ASN A 26 13.69 9.62 -8.31
N ASN A 27 12.48 9.14 -8.04
CA ASN A 27 11.62 8.54 -9.04
C ASN A 27 10.99 9.62 -9.93
N THR A 28 11.48 9.71 -11.17
CA THR A 28 11.02 10.70 -12.15
C THR A 28 9.55 10.52 -12.53
N THR A 29 8.96 9.33 -12.36
CA THR A 29 7.53 9.11 -12.64
C THR A 29 6.61 9.73 -11.59
N LEU A 30 7.14 10.00 -10.40
CA LEU A 30 6.40 10.64 -9.29
C LEU A 30 6.64 12.16 -9.24
N LYS A 31 7.56 12.66 -10.08
CA LYS A 31 7.89 14.08 -10.18
C LYS A 31 6.64 14.86 -10.65
N GLY A 32 6.19 15.81 -9.84
CA GLY A 32 5.04 16.67 -10.15
C GLY A 32 3.71 16.19 -9.57
N MET A 33 3.64 15.00 -8.97
CA MET A 33 2.42 14.48 -8.33
C MET A 33 2.12 15.09 -6.95
N ARG A 34 2.99 16.01 -6.46
CA ARG A 34 2.86 16.73 -5.17
C ARG A 34 2.64 15.82 -3.95
N TYR A 35 3.16 14.59 -3.98
CA TYR A 35 3.13 13.71 -2.81
C TYR A 35 3.95 14.31 -1.66
N THR A 36 3.35 14.34 -0.48
CA THR A 36 4.05 14.72 0.76
C THR A 36 4.49 13.46 1.47
N HIS A 37 5.80 13.25 1.57
CA HIS A 37 6.34 12.11 2.30
C HIS A 37 6.59 12.49 3.76
N GLN A 38 6.12 11.65 4.68
CA GLN A 38 6.29 11.84 6.12
C GLN A 38 6.88 10.57 6.73
N TRP A 39 7.65 10.74 7.80
CA TRP A 39 8.35 9.65 8.48
C TRP A 39 7.99 9.64 9.95
N VAL A 40 7.98 8.45 10.56
CA VAL A 40 7.79 8.28 12.00
C VAL A 40 8.98 7.48 12.54
N ASN A 41 9.54 7.94 13.65
CA ASN A 41 10.60 7.21 14.33
C ASN A 41 10.02 6.39 15.50
N HIS A 42 9.68 5.13 15.24
CA HIS A 42 9.11 4.20 16.22
C HIS A 42 10.03 3.84 17.40
N SER A 43 11.33 4.19 17.36
CA SER A 43 12.19 4.03 18.54
C SER A 43 11.95 5.11 19.60
N LYS A 44 11.31 6.22 19.21
CA LYS A 44 11.06 7.38 20.07
C LYS A 44 9.57 7.60 20.31
N ASN A 45 8.77 7.65 19.24
CA ASN A 45 7.35 7.95 19.33
C ASN A 45 6.53 7.13 18.32
N PHE A 46 5.30 6.76 18.68
CA PHE A 46 4.34 6.10 17.77
C PHE A 46 3.64 7.08 16.82
N MET A 47 3.68 8.37 17.14
CA MET A 47 3.25 9.47 16.28
C MET A 47 4.35 10.53 16.31
N ASP A 48 4.66 11.13 15.16
CA ASP A 48 5.55 12.29 15.15
C ASP A 48 4.85 13.49 15.82
N PRO A 49 5.37 14.02 16.94
CA PRO A 49 4.73 15.10 17.67
C PRO A 49 4.72 16.44 16.90
N ILE A 50 5.59 16.60 15.89
CA ILE A 50 5.69 17.85 15.12
C ILE A 50 4.73 17.83 13.94
N THR A 51 4.74 16.73 13.17
CA THR A 51 3.93 16.61 11.95
C THR A 51 2.56 15.95 12.18
N GLY A 52 2.39 15.27 13.32
CA GLY A 52 1.22 14.43 13.59
C GLY A 52 1.20 13.12 12.79
N ALA A 53 2.27 12.80 12.04
CA ALA A 53 2.36 11.60 11.23
C ALA A 53 2.22 10.34 12.11
N CYS A 54 1.37 9.40 11.71
CA CYS A 54 1.29 8.08 12.32
C CYS A 54 1.13 7.00 11.25
N THR A 55 1.68 5.81 11.51
CA THR A 55 1.58 4.66 10.59
C THR A 55 0.45 3.70 10.96
N ASN A 56 -0.22 3.90 12.10
CA ASN A 56 -1.23 2.99 12.67
C ASN A 56 -2.30 2.56 11.67
N ARG A 57 -2.83 3.51 10.88
CA ARG A 57 -3.88 3.20 9.89
C ARG A 57 -3.35 2.30 8.78
N MET A 58 -2.15 2.58 8.28
CA MET A 58 -1.52 1.78 7.22
C MET A 58 -1.13 0.39 7.73
N GLU A 59 -0.57 0.32 8.94
CA GLU A 59 -0.23 -0.93 9.60
C GLU A 59 -1.47 -1.81 9.86
N GLY A 60 -2.56 -1.20 10.32
CA GLY A 60 -3.83 -1.89 10.53
C GLY A 60 -4.41 -2.47 9.24
N ILE A 61 -4.41 -1.70 8.14
CA ILE A 61 -4.84 -2.19 6.82
C ILE A 61 -3.95 -3.35 6.38
N TRP A 62 -2.64 -3.23 6.54
CA TRP A 62 -1.67 -4.24 6.15
C TRP A 62 -1.89 -5.58 6.88
N GLU A 63 -2.00 -5.56 8.21
CA GLU A 63 -2.20 -6.79 8.99
C GLU A 63 -3.59 -7.39 8.80
N VAL A 64 -4.64 -6.57 8.87
CA VAL A 64 -6.03 -7.07 8.95
C VAL A 64 -6.61 -7.38 7.58
N LYS A 65 -6.30 -6.60 6.54
CA LYS A 65 -6.93 -6.77 5.22
C LYS A 65 -6.04 -7.55 4.27
N ILE A 66 -4.75 -7.21 4.21
CA ILE A 66 -3.83 -7.78 3.22
C ILE A 66 -3.28 -9.12 3.73
N LYS A 67 -2.55 -9.12 4.84
CA LYS A 67 -1.92 -10.34 5.37
C LYS A 67 -2.93 -11.42 5.77
N ALA A 68 -4.02 -11.04 6.42
CA ALA A 68 -5.05 -12.00 6.83
C ALA A 68 -5.66 -12.73 5.62
N ARG A 69 -5.98 -12.00 4.53
CA ARG A 69 -6.52 -12.60 3.31
C ARG A 69 -5.51 -13.50 2.62
N VAL A 70 -4.27 -13.04 2.43
CA VAL A 70 -3.18 -13.85 1.86
C VAL A 70 -2.97 -15.14 2.66
N LYS A 71 -3.00 -15.08 4.00
CA LYS A 71 -2.91 -16.27 4.86
C LYS A 71 -4.09 -17.21 4.68
N SER A 72 -5.32 -16.67 4.61
CA SER A 72 -6.53 -17.49 4.39
C SER A 72 -6.51 -18.22 3.05
N GLU A 73 -5.88 -17.63 2.04
CA GLU A 73 -5.71 -18.18 0.70
C GLU A 73 -4.48 -19.11 0.58
N ARG A 74 -3.77 -19.39 1.69
CA ARG A 74 -2.52 -20.19 1.75
C ARG A 74 -1.37 -19.61 0.92
N GLY A 75 -1.31 -18.29 0.84
CA GLY A 75 -0.33 -17.56 0.05
C GLY A 75 -0.93 -17.01 -1.24
N MET A 76 -0.12 -16.24 -1.96
CA MET A 76 -0.51 -15.60 -3.20
C MET A 76 0.63 -15.69 -4.20
N LEU A 77 0.29 -15.90 -5.47
CA LEU A 77 1.27 -15.84 -6.54
C LEU A 77 1.85 -14.42 -6.62
N LYS A 78 3.19 -14.30 -6.65
CA LYS A 78 3.88 -13.00 -6.66
C LYS A 78 3.38 -12.07 -7.77
N THR A 79 3.02 -12.62 -8.93
CA THR A 79 2.49 -11.86 -10.08
C THR A 79 1.11 -11.28 -9.84
N LYS A 80 0.35 -11.77 -8.85
CA LYS A 80 -0.99 -11.30 -8.49
C LYS A 80 -1.00 -10.31 -7.34
N VAL A 81 0.12 -10.15 -6.63
CA VAL A 81 0.26 -9.21 -5.51
C VAL A 81 -0.05 -7.77 -5.93
N PRO A 82 0.42 -7.23 -7.07
CA PRO A 82 0.09 -5.87 -7.48
C PRO A 82 -1.42 -5.65 -7.65
N SER A 83 -2.08 -6.49 -8.47
CA SER A 83 -3.52 -6.38 -8.71
C SER A 83 -4.36 -6.54 -7.45
N PHE A 84 -3.89 -7.37 -6.51
CA PHE A 84 -4.54 -7.54 -5.21
C PHE A 84 -4.43 -6.28 -4.33
N LEU A 85 -3.26 -5.65 -4.30
CA LEU A 85 -3.06 -4.39 -3.56
C LEU A 85 -3.90 -3.28 -4.17
N ASP A 86 -3.99 -3.20 -5.50
CA ASP A 86 -4.84 -2.26 -6.22
C ASP A 86 -6.32 -2.46 -5.85
N GLU A 87 -6.81 -3.71 -5.83
CA GLU A 87 -8.16 -4.05 -5.39
C GLU A 87 -8.40 -3.61 -3.93
N CYS A 88 -7.46 -3.89 -3.02
CA CYS A 88 -7.55 -3.48 -1.63
C CYS A 88 -7.59 -1.96 -1.45
N LEU A 89 -6.78 -1.21 -2.20
CA LEU A 89 -6.75 0.25 -2.17
C LEU A 89 -8.04 0.83 -2.75
N TRP A 90 -8.47 0.36 -3.92
CA TRP A 90 -9.74 0.77 -4.53
C TRP A 90 -10.90 0.55 -3.56
N ARG A 91 -10.98 -0.63 -2.92
CA ARG A 91 -12.00 -0.91 -1.91
C ARG A 91 -11.96 0.09 -0.75
N SER A 92 -10.76 0.49 -0.31
CA SER A 92 -10.58 1.45 0.78
C SER A 92 -11.05 2.87 0.46
N TRP A 93 -11.04 3.24 -0.82
CA TRP A 93 -11.43 4.58 -1.29
C TRP A 93 -12.92 4.69 -1.57
N PHE A 94 -13.53 3.64 -2.11
CA PHE A 94 -14.91 3.68 -2.59
C PHE A 94 -15.94 3.03 -1.67
N PHE A 95 -15.52 2.25 -0.68
CA PHE A 95 -16.44 1.56 0.23
C PHE A 95 -16.13 1.85 1.69
N ASP A 96 -17.20 1.92 2.49
CA ASP A 96 -17.09 2.05 3.94
C ASP A 96 -16.48 0.77 4.53
N GLN A 97 -15.29 0.93 5.14
CA GLN A 97 -14.54 -0.18 5.71
C GLN A 97 -15.17 -0.77 6.98
N ASN A 98 -16.11 -0.04 7.59
CA ASN A 98 -16.85 -0.47 8.78
C ASN A 98 -18.12 -1.26 8.43
N LYS A 99 -18.50 -1.30 7.15
CA LYS A 99 -19.63 -2.09 6.66
C LYS A 99 -19.12 -3.28 5.87
N ARG A 100 -19.80 -4.41 6.02
CA ARG A 100 -19.57 -5.57 5.15
C ARG A 100 -20.23 -5.29 3.81
N THR A 101 -19.45 -4.87 2.84
CA THR A 101 -19.89 -4.78 1.45
C THR A 101 -20.16 -6.19 0.92
N THR A 102 -21.37 -6.40 0.41
CA THR A 102 -21.82 -7.65 -0.19
C THR A 102 -21.23 -7.84 -1.60
N PRO A 103 -21.15 -9.09 -2.10
CA PRO A 103 -20.72 -9.37 -3.47
C PRO A 103 -21.43 -8.53 -4.55
N SER A 104 -22.73 -8.29 -4.37
CA SER A 104 -23.56 -7.52 -5.31
C SER A 104 -23.18 -6.04 -5.36
N GLU A 105 -22.85 -5.45 -4.21
CA GLU A 105 -22.41 -4.05 -4.10
C GLU A 105 -21.02 -3.84 -4.75
N TYR A 106 -20.14 -4.85 -4.71
CA TYR A 106 -18.86 -4.77 -5.45
C TYR A 106 -19.07 -4.70 -6.96
N SER A 107 -19.98 -5.52 -7.49
CA SER A 107 -20.28 -5.52 -8.93
C SER A 107 -20.91 -4.20 -9.38
N HIS A 108 -21.78 -3.59 -8.56
CA HIS A 108 -22.37 -2.28 -8.88
C HIS A 108 -21.34 -1.15 -8.88
N GLY A 109 -20.42 -1.12 -7.92
CA GLY A 109 -19.37 -0.10 -7.83
C GLY A 109 -18.39 -0.12 -9.02
N LEU A 110 -18.20 -1.27 -9.67
CA LEU A 110 -17.40 -1.40 -10.90
C LEU A 110 -18.13 -0.87 -12.14
N VAL A 111 -19.45 -0.97 -12.19
CA VAL A 111 -20.27 -0.57 -13.36
C VAL A 111 -20.51 0.93 -13.41
N HIS A 112 -20.58 1.62 -12.27
CA HIS A 112 -20.76 3.07 -12.21
C HIS A 112 -19.50 3.91 -12.49
N GLN A 113 -18.36 3.27 -12.81
CA GLN A 113 -17.10 3.95 -13.15
C GLN A 113 -16.79 3.95 -14.66
N TYR A 114 -17.73 3.50 -15.50
CA TYR A 114 -17.67 3.58 -16.96
C TYR A 114 -18.82 4.42 -17.53
#